data_AF-A0A9N9T8G5-F1
#
_entry.id   AF-A0A9N9T8G5-F1
#
_cell.length_a   1.000
_cell.length_b   1.000
_cell.length_c   1.000
_cell.angle_alpha   90.00
_cell.angle_beta   90.00
_cell.angle_gamma   90.00
#
_symmetry.space_group_name_H-M   'P 1'
#
loop_
_entity.id
_entity.type
_entity.pdbx_description
1 polymer ?
#
loop_
_entity_poly.entity_id
_entity_poly.type
_entity_poly.pdbx_seq_one_letter_code
_entity_poly.pdbx_strand_id
1 'polypeptide(L)'
;MRAFMVFPPKGKELDPGIRFFLKFLFISVISCLPLLSSILHLVKTIQSKENNRIELDVNYAVSFTTTYALVWAYLVKIKSVSAMYTYMSDFETFGKPIDFDRDNADFNKYAKMHFVYLESLIWIIIFTSNLFKKETCQLENQARNMTEVCGLFTYTWTPFNIDFFPAREIYMLVQVFGVHHLYMVAGLMAWLVFETTQHIVVRIRHVKHVIIEALAEKDPLVRRDRFRVAVQYHNSLFGLEYKANDAFSIFMFTHMVLTAAVLGTGIYSLLHSLELAVAVYEAPWYTYEVDLQMDVMFVLKKCQTSLQLRAASFGVMDRAMFLGFMILGAVIGSTAFRGQECEQLNEERHTDEVCGLFAYTWMPFNINFFPAKQIFTVVQGELLAKSLFQTNWVNCEEDLKKDFLFVIMRCQRPSVLKAASFGVMDLPMFLGVLKVSYSYITLMSNNN
;
A
#
# COMPACT_ATOMS: atom_id res chain seq x y z
N MET A 1 -2.44 13.19 -7.09
CA MET A 1 -2.14 14.23 -6.07
C MET A 1 -2.86 15.56 -6.30
N ARG A 2 -2.37 16.51 -7.12
CA ARG A 2 -3.02 17.84 -7.28
C ARG A 2 -4.49 17.80 -7.73
N ALA A 3 -4.84 16.92 -8.68
CA ALA A 3 -6.23 16.73 -9.13
C ALA A 3 -7.17 16.26 -8.01
N PHE A 4 -6.66 15.48 -7.06
CA PHE A 4 -7.39 15.01 -5.87
C PHE A 4 -7.37 16.05 -4.72
N MET A 5 -6.85 17.26 -4.94
CA MET A 5 -6.72 18.35 -3.96
C MET A 5 -5.86 18.04 -2.71
N VAL A 6 -5.02 17.00 -2.77
CA VAL A 6 -4.18 16.55 -1.63
C VAL A 6 -2.77 17.15 -1.65
N PHE A 7 -2.42 17.90 -2.71
CA PHE A 7 -1.13 18.58 -2.83
C PHE A 7 -1.34 20.06 -3.21
N PRO A 8 -0.55 21.00 -2.66
CA PRO A 8 -0.73 22.43 -2.90
C PRO A 8 -0.64 22.82 -4.39
N PRO A 9 -1.32 23.91 -4.81
CA PRO A 9 -1.18 24.46 -6.15
C PRO A 9 0.24 25.01 -6.39
N LYS A 10 0.61 25.19 -7.66
CA LYS A 10 1.92 25.74 -8.04
C LYS A 10 2.15 27.13 -7.42
N GLY A 11 3.34 27.35 -6.87
CA GLY A 11 3.74 28.62 -6.23
C GLY A 11 3.21 28.81 -4.81
N LYS A 12 2.62 27.77 -4.19
CA LYS A 12 2.11 27.78 -2.81
C LYS A 12 2.46 26.49 -2.05
N GLU A 13 3.54 25.84 -2.44
CA GLU A 13 3.98 24.56 -1.88
C GLU A 13 4.37 24.67 -0.40
N LEU A 14 5.09 25.73 0.00
CA LEU A 14 5.55 25.96 1.37
C LEU A 14 4.49 26.61 2.28
N ASP A 15 3.62 27.44 1.71
CA ASP A 15 2.44 27.99 2.40
C ASP A 15 1.15 27.77 1.59
N PRO A 16 0.47 26.63 1.79
CA PRO A 16 -0.76 26.33 1.07
C PRO A 16 -1.97 27.21 1.47
N GLY A 17 -1.88 27.88 2.63
CA GLY A 17 -2.95 28.71 3.20
C GLY A 17 -4.19 27.93 3.65
N ILE A 18 -5.05 28.59 4.44
CA ILE A 18 -6.24 27.95 5.05
C ILE A 18 -7.24 27.40 4.03
N ARG A 19 -7.34 28.02 2.84
CA ARG A 19 -8.27 27.60 1.77
C ARG A 19 -7.97 26.20 1.22
N PHE A 20 -6.71 25.74 1.29
CA PHE A 20 -6.35 24.38 0.92
C PHE A 20 -6.94 23.36 1.90
N PHE A 21 -6.70 23.57 3.20
CA PHE A 21 -7.20 22.69 4.26
C PHE A 21 -8.73 22.66 4.32
N LEU A 22 -9.41 23.80 4.12
CA LEU A 22 -10.89 23.84 4.06
C LEU A 22 -11.46 23.02 2.90
N LYS A 23 -10.84 23.05 1.71
CA LYS A 23 -11.26 22.21 0.58
C LYS A 23 -11.04 20.72 0.86
N PHE A 24 -9.89 20.37 1.42
CA PHE A 24 -9.59 18.99 1.78
C PHE A 24 -10.56 18.47 2.87
N LEU A 25 -10.86 19.27 3.89
CA LEU A 25 -11.82 18.94 4.93
C LEU A 25 -13.22 18.71 4.35
N PHE A 26 -13.68 19.58 3.46
CA PHE A 26 -14.98 19.44 2.79
C PHE A 26 -15.08 18.12 2.00
N ILE A 27 -14.06 17.79 1.20
CA ILE A 27 -14.00 16.51 0.47
C ILE A 27 -13.97 15.33 1.45
N SER A 28 -13.14 15.41 2.50
CA SER A 28 -13.02 14.37 3.53
C SER A 28 -14.32 14.07 4.25
N VAL A 29 -15.14 15.09 4.52
CA VAL A 29 -16.46 14.93 5.14
C VAL A 29 -17.43 14.23 4.18
N ILE A 30 -17.45 14.61 2.90
CA ILE A 30 -18.29 13.95 1.88
C ILE A 30 -17.86 12.49 1.69
N SER A 31 -16.56 12.22 1.59
CA SER A 31 -16.05 10.86 1.42
C SER A 31 -16.19 9.99 2.69
N CYS A 32 -16.62 10.56 3.82
CA CYS A 32 -16.74 9.85 5.10
C CYS A 32 -18.01 9.00 5.18
N LEU A 33 -18.95 9.19 4.23
CA LEU A 33 -20.23 8.50 4.23
C LEU A 33 -20.10 6.98 4.37
N PRO A 34 -19.23 6.25 3.63
CA PRO A 34 -19.05 4.79 3.81
C PRO A 34 -18.60 4.40 5.21
N LEU A 35 -17.68 5.15 5.83
CA LEU A 35 -17.19 4.90 7.18
C LEU A 35 -18.32 5.07 8.21
N LEU A 36 -19.09 6.16 8.11
CA LEU A 36 -20.24 6.41 8.97
C LEU A 36 -21.33 5.35 8.76
N SER A 37 -21.62 4.96 7.51
CA SER A 37 -22.56 3.89 7.16
C SER A 37 -22.19 2.57 7.84
N SER A 38 -20.93 2.13 7.71
CA SER A 38 -20.45 0.87 8.31
C SER A 38 -20.44 0.90 9.84
N ILE A 39 -20.06 2.03 10.46
CA ILE A 39 -20.10 2.17 11.93
C ILE A 39 -21.54 2.15 12.44
N LEU A 40 -22.47 2.84 11.77
CA LEU A 40 -23.88 2.87 12.18
C LEU A 40 -24.55 1.51 12.02
N HIS A 41 -24.25 0.79 10.93
CA HIS A 41 -24.69 -0.59 10.73
C HIS A 41 -24.13 -1.50 11.85
N LEU A 42 -22.82 -1.50 12.10
CA LEU A 42 -22.18 -2.26 13.19
C LEU A 42 -22.83 -2.00 14.56
N VAL A 43 -23.05 -0.73 14.92
CA VAL A 43 -23.70 -0.35 16.18
C VAL A 43 -25.13 -0.87 16.25
N LYS A 44 -25.88 -0.80 15.13
CA LYS A 44 -27.25 -1.32 15.04
C LYS A 44 -27.30 -2.84 15.22
N THR A 45 -26.44 -3.57 14.51
CA THR A 45 -26.26 -5.03 14.56
C THR A 45 -25.95 -5.51 15.99
N ILE A 46 -25.02 -4.83 16.69
CA ILE A 46 -24.71 -5.13 18.10
C ILE A 46 -25.91 -4.85 19.02
N GLN A 47 -26.67 -3.78 18.78
CA GLN A 47 -27.84 -3.42 19.59
C GLN A 47 -29.05 -4.35 19.40
N SER A 48 -29.30 -4.83 18.17
CA SER A 48 -30.39 -5.79 17.91
C SER A 48 -30.05 -7.23 18.32
N LYS A 49 -28.77 -7.51 18.61
CA LYS A 49 -28.21 -8.87 18.80
C LYS A 49 -28.36 -9.78 17.57
N GLU A 50 -28.65 -9.21 16.41
CA GLU A 50 -28.62 -9.91 15.14
C GLU A 50 -27.16 -10.08 14.77
N ASN A 51 -26.58 -11.26 14.97
CA ASN A 51 -25.13 -11.47 14.84
C ASN A 51 -24.66 -11.57 13.37
N ASN A 52 -25.18 -10.70 12.50
CA ASN A 52 -25.00 -10.78 11.05
C ASN A 52 -23.90 -9.81 10.57
N ARG A 53 -22.83 -10.37 9.99
CA ARG A 53 -21.77 -9.63 9.28
C ARG A 53 -20.94 -8.63 10.09
N ILE A 54 -20.88 -8.80 11.41
CA ILE A 54 -20.04 -7.99 12.32
C ILE A 54 -18.58 -7.95 11.84
N GLU A 55 -18.04 -9.09 11.39
CA GLU A 55 -16.68 -9.21 10.88
C GLU A 55 -16.41 -8.34 9.64
N LEU A 56 -17.40 -8.21 8.76
CA LEU A 56 -17.27 -7.45 7.51
C LEU A 56 -17.45 -5.94 7.75
N ASP A 57 -18.35 -5.54 8.66
CA ASP A 57 -18.45 -4.16 9.10
C ASP A 57 -17.21 -3.68 9.86
N VAL A 58 -16.66 -4.52 10.74
CA VAL A 58 -15.40 -4.24 11.44
C VAL A 58 -14.26 -4.07 10.44
N ASN A 59 -14.16 -4.95 9.44
CA ASN A 59 -13.15 -4.82 8.38
C ASN A 59 -13.33 -3.51 7.59
N TYR A 60 -14.55 -3.13 7.19
CA TYR A 60 -14.80 -1.85 6.53
C TYR A 60 -14.46 -0.65 7.43
N ALA A 61 -14.94 -0.62 8.67
CA ALA A 61 -14.68 0.46 9.61
C ALA A 61 -13.16 0.62 9.88
N VAL A 62 -12.44 -0.48 10.08
CA VAL A 62 -10.97 -0.48 10.26
C VAL A 62 -10.28 -0.02 8.98
N SER A 63 -10.66 -0.52 7.80
CA SER A 63 -10.02 -0.17 6.51
C SER A 63 -10.23 1.30 6.12
N PHE A 64 -11.45 1.84 6.27
CA PHE A 64 -11.70 3.25 6.04
C PHE A 64 -10.98 4.13 7.07
N THR A 65 -11.04 3.80 8.37
CA THR A 65 -10.31 4.54 9.43
C THR A 65 -8.80 4.53 9.18
N THR A 66 -8.26 3.39 8.75
CA THR A 66 -6.86 3.21 8.33
C THR A 66 -6.49 4.19 7.22
N THR A 67 -7.28 4.18 6.14
CA THR A 67 -7.00 4.99 4.96
C THR A 67 -7.16 6.49 5.26
N TYR A 68 -8.12 6.87 6.10
CA TYR A 68 -8.23 8.24 6.62
C TYR A 68 -7.03 8.66 7.46
N ALA A 69 -6.61 7.85 8.43
CA ALA A 69 -5.47 8.14 9.29
C ALA A 69 -4.19 8.35 8.47
N LEU A 70 -3.98 7.54 7.42
CA LEU A 70 -2.89 7.70 6.46
C LEU A 70 -2.91 9.06 5.75
N VAL A 71 -4.05 9.42 5.17
CA VAL A 71 -4.20 10.66 4.41
C VAL A 71 -4.02 11.90 5.30
N TRP A 72 -4.57 11.87 6.52
CA TRP A 72 -4.36 12.93 7.51
C TRP A 72 -2.92 13.01 8.03
N ALA A 73 -2.25 11.87 8.28
CA ALA A 73 -0.85 11.84 8.69
C ALA A 73 0.08 12.49 7.66
N TYR A 74 -0.14 12.23 6.36
CA TYR A 74 0.57 12.89 5.27
C TYR A 74 0.30 14.41 5.24
N LEU A 75 -0.96 14.82 5.40
CA LEU A 75 -1.34 16.24 5.33
C LEU A 75 -0.80 17.08 6.49
N VAL A 76 -0.71 16.53 7.70
CA VAL A 76 -0.02 17.18 8.82
C VAL A 76 1.45 17.47 8.48
N LYS A 77 2.09 16.63 7.65
CA LYS A 77 3.48 16.78 7.19
C LYS A 77 3.62 17.46 5.82
N ILE A 78 2.56 18.01 5.23
CA ILE A 78 2.60 18.56 3.87
C ILE A 78 3.68 19.65 3.67
N LYS A 79 3.97 20.46 4.70
CA LYS A 79 5.04 21.48 4.64
C LYS A 79 6.43 20.84 4.57
N SER A 80 6.70 19.81 5.35
CA SER A 80 7.96 19.04 5.32
C SER A 80 8.14 18.32 3.98
N VAL A 81 7.07 17.70 3.48
CA VAL A 81 7.01 17.08 2.15
C VAL A 81 7.34 18.10 1.06
N SER A 82 6.72 19.29 1.07
CA SER A 82 7.00 20.37 0.11
C SER A 82 8.43 20.91 0.20
N ALA A 83 8.96 21.11 1.41
CA ALA A 83 10.34 21.59 1.62
C ALA A 83 11.39 20.57 1.15
N MET A 84 11.08 19.28 1.25
CA MET A 84 11.88 18.19 0.69
C MET A 84 11.84 18.20 -0.85
N TYR A 85 10.66 18.36 -1.47
CA TYR A 85 10.57 18.47 -2.94
C TYR A 85 11.22 19.72 -3.51
N THR A 86 11.14 20.84 -2.80
CA THR A 86 11.83 22.09 -3.19
C THR A 86 13.34 21.86 -3.24
N TYR A 87 13.92 21.26 -2.20
CA TYR A 87 15.34 20.88 -2.18
C TYR A 87 15.70 19.85 -3.26
N MET A 88 14.82 18.89 -3.57
CA MET A 88 15.06 17.94 -4.67
C MET A 88 14.91 18.57 -6.07
N SER A 89 14.23 19.71 -6.20
CA SER A 89 14.06 20.40 -7.47
C SER A 89 15.20 21.38 -7.78
N ASP A 90 16.08 21.64 -6.80
CA ASP A 90 17.31 22.40 -7.00
C ASP A 90 18.36 21.56 -7.75
N PHE A 91 18.81 22.09 -8.88
CA PHE A 91 19.94 21.58 -9.66
C PHE A 91 21.05 22.62 -9.83
N GLU A 92 20.91 23.82 -9.25
CA GLU A 92 21.90 24.90 -9.33
C GLU A 92 23.08 24.61 -8.38
N THR A 93 22.80 24.14 -7.16
CA THR A 93 23.85 23.97 -6.13
C THR A 93 24.85 22.85 -6.43
N PHE A 94 24.39 21.70 -6.96
CA PHE A 94 25.21 20.49 -7.17
C PHE A 94 25.13 19.90 -8.59
N GLY A 95 24.55 20.66 -9.53
CA GLY A 95 24.29 20.19 -10.88
C GLY A 95 23.18 19.14 -10.97
N LYS A 96 22.90 18.75 -12.21
CA LYS A 96 21.89 17.75 -12.54
C LYS A 96 22.46 16.32 -12.40
N PRO A 97 21.79 15.37 -11.75
CA PRO A 97 22.30 14.01 -11.62
C PRO A 97 22.55 13.30 -12.96
N ILE A 98 23.60 12.46 -13.02
CA ILE A 98 23.85 11.61 -14.18
C ILE A 98 22.64 10.73 -14.51
N ASP A 99 22.32 10.66 -15.80
CA ASP A 99 21.13 10.01 -16.38
C ASP A 99 19.77 10.49 -15.84
N PHE A 100 19.70 11.65 -15.17
CA PHE A 100 18.46 12.11 -14.53
C PHE A 100 17.27 12.16 -15.49
N ASP A 101 17.45 12.64 -16.73
CA ASP A 101 16.33 12.75 -17.68
C ASP A 101 15.77 11.40 -18.11
N ARG A 102 16.63 10.40 -18.32
CA ARG A 102 16.23 9.03 -18.67
C ARG A 102 15.47 8.41 -17.50
N ASP A 103 16.10 8.39 -16.33
CA ASP A 103 15.52 7.77 -15.13
C ASP A 103 14.21 8.48 -14.70
N ASN A 104 14.13 9.81 -14.85
CA ASN A 104 12.91 10.58 -14.62
C ASN A 104 11.82 10.31 -15.67
N ALA A 105 12.18 10.12 -16.95
CA ALA A 105 11.22 9.72 -17.98
C ALA A 105 10.64 8.32 -17.68
N ASP A 106 11.48 7.38 -17.23
CA ASP A 106 11.07 6.06 -16.79
C ASP A 106 10.17 6.12 -15.54
N PHE A 107 10.53 6.89 -14.51
CA PHE A 107 9.68 7.07 -13.32
C PHE A 107 8.32 7.69 -13.68
N ASN A 108 8.28 8.67 -14.58
CA ASN A 108 7.03 9.24 -15.09
C ASN A 108 6.19 8.22 -15.89
N LYS A 109 6.83 7.31 -16.64
CA LYS A 109 6.16 6.20 -17.32
C LYS A 109 5.56 5.22 -16.31
N TYR A 110 6.35 4.78 -15.32
CA TYR A 110 5.87 3.88 -14.27
C TYR A 110 4.76 4.50 -13.42
N ALA A 111 4.84 5.78 -13.08
CA ALA A 111 3.80 6.50 -12.35
C ALA A 111 2.47 6.55 -13.11
N LYS A 112 2.51 6.74 -14.44
CA LYS A 112 1.32 6.66 -15.31
C LYS A 112 0.76 5.23 -15.37
N MET A 113 1.63 4.22 -15.52
CA MET A 113 1.21 2.82 -15.51
C MET A 113 0.55 2.43 -14.17
N HIS A 114 1.15 2.84 -13.04
CA HIS A 114 0.59 2.62 -11.70
C HIS A 114 -0.75 3.34 -11.51
N PHE A 115 -0.90 4.59 -12.00
CA PHE A 115 -2.17 5.30 -11.95
C PHE A 115 -3.29 4.57 -12.73
N VAL A 116 -3.02 4.15 -13.97
CA VAL A 116 -3.99 3.40 -14.79
C VAL A 116 -4.33 2.06 -14.16
N TYR A 117 -3.31 1.35 -13.64
CA TYR A 117 -3.50 0.12 -12.89
C TYR A 117 -4.44 0.33 -11.70
N LEU A 118 -4.14 1.28 -10.81
CA LEU A 118 -4.89 1.56 -9.60
C LEU A 118 -6.33 2.02 -9.88
N GLU A 119 -6.54 2.89 -10.86
CA GLU A 119 -7.87 3.30 -11.32
C GLU A 119 -8.68 2.08 -11.81
N SER A 120 -8.10 1.28 -12.72
CA SER A 120 -8.78 0.10 -13.26
C SER A 120 -9.17 -0.90 -12.18
N LEU A 121 -8.27 -1.12 -11.21
CA LEU A 121 -8.44 -2.02 -10.08
C LEU A 121 -9.60 -1.57 -9.16
N ILE A 122 -9.61 -0.29 -8.78
CA ILE A 122 -10.63 0.28 -7.90
C ILE A 122 -12.00 0.28 -8.60
N TRP A 123 -12.07 0.62 -9.88
CA TRP A 123 -13.32 0.53 -10.63
C TRP A 123 -13.82 -0.90 -10.78
N ILE A 124 -12.96 -1.87 -11.08
CA ILE A 124 -13.32 -3.30 -11.12
C ILE A 124 -13.90 -3.73 -9.77
N ILE A 125 -13.25 -3.41 -8.65
CA ILE A 125 -13.73 -3.74 -7.30
C ILE A 125 -15.10 -3.11 -7.04
N ILE A 126 -15.27 -1.82 -7.35
CA ILE A 126 -16.53 -1.08 -7.13
C ILE A 126 -17.68 -1.64 -7.99
N PHE A 127 -17.46 -1.92 -9.27
CA PHE A 127 -18.51 -2.46 -10.14
C PHE A 127 -18.86 -3.91 -9.79
N THR A 128 -17.85 -4.76 -9.57
CA THR A 128 -18.05 -6.18 -9.21
C THR A 128 -18.87 -6.29 -7.93
N SER A 129 -18.42 -5.62 -6.86
CA SER A 129 -19.11 -5.67 -5.56
C SER A 129 -20.54 -5.13 -5.60
N ASN A 130 -20.83 -4.05 -6.34
CA ASN A 130 -22.21 -3.53 -6.43
C ASN A 130 -23.14 -4.44 -7.25
N LEU A 131 -22.62 -5.15 -8.27
CA LEU A 131 -23.43 -6.05 -9.09
C LEU A 131 -23.81 -7.32 -8.31
N PHE A 132 -22.83 -8.02 -7.73
CA PHE A 132 -23.09 -9.31 -7.06
C PHE A 132 -23.73 -9.16 -5.68
N LYS A 133 -23.29 -8.19 -4.85
CA LYS A 133 -23.91 -7.98 -3.52
C LYS A 133 -25.40 -7.68 -3.58
N LYS A 134 -25.89 -7.02 -4.64
CA LYS A 134 -27.29 -6.62 -4.75
C LYS A 134 -28.23 -7.82 -4.73
N GLU A 135 -27.94 -8.85 -5.53
CA GLU A 135 -28.76 -10.06 -5.62
C GLU A 135 -28.66 -10.88 -4.34
N THR A 136 -27.44 -11.11 -3.83
CA THR A 136 -27.19 -11.84 -2.57
C THR A 136 -27.91 -11.20 -1.38
N CYS A 137 -27.84 -9.86 -1.25
CA CYS A 137 -28.54 -9.11 -0.21
C CYS A 137 -30.06 -9.25 -0.29
N GLN A 138 -30.64 -9.23 -1.50
CA GLN A 138 -32.09 -9.36 -1.68
C GLN A 138 -32.59 -10.75 -1.27
N LEU A 139 -31.85 -11.81 -1.62
CA LEU A 139 -32.14 -13.19 -1.22
C LEU A 139 -32.03 -13.36 0.31
N GLU A 140 -31.04 -12.74 0.94
CA GLU A 140 -30.85 -12.81 2.40
C GLU A 140 -31.91 -12.02 3.18
N ASN A 141 -32.32 -10.85 2.69
CA ASN A 141 -33.44 -10.09 3.27
C ASN A 141 -34.72 -10.93 3.28
N GLN A 142 -35.00 -11.64 2.18
CA GLN A 142 -36.14 -12.57 2.11
C GLN A 142 -35.98 -13.76 3.06
N ALA A 143 -34.81 -14.40 3.07
CA ALA A 143 -34.56 -15.60 3.89
C ALA A 143 -34.53 -15.34 5.41
N ARG A 144 -34.11 -14.13 5.83
CA ARG A 144 -33.94 -13.76 7.24
C ARG A 144 -34.94 -12.69 7.73
N ASN A 145 -35.90 -12.31 6.88
CA ASN A 145 -36.88 -11.25 7.14
C ASN A 145 -36.24 -9.91 7.57
N MET A 146 -35.12 -9.55 6.93
CA MET A 146 -34.36 -8.32 7.20
C MET A 146 -34.77 -7.21 6.24
N THR A 147 -34.49 -5.96 6.62
CA THR A 147 -34.84 -4.75 5.84
C THR A 147 -33.61 -3.94 5.44
N GLU A 148 -32.51 -4.63 5.11
CA GLU A 148 -31.27 -3.98 4.69
C GLU A 148 -31.35 -3.34 3.31
N VAL A 149 -30.62 -2.22 3.12
CA VAL A 149 -30.63 -1.48 1.86
C VAL A 149 -29.64 -2.12 0.86
N CYS A 150 -30.18 -2.92 -0.06
CA CYS A 150 -29.39 -3.64 -1.05
C CYS A 150 -28.93 -2.76 -2.23
N GLY A 151 -27.75 -3.09 -2.79
CA GLY A 151 -27.16 -2.34 -3.92
C GLY A 151 -26.36 -1.10 -3.53
N LEU A 152 -25.84 -1.08 -2.30
CA LEU A 152 -24.86 -0.11 -1.81
C LEU A 152 -23.47 -0.76 -1.69
N PHE A 153 -22.40 0.06 -1.68
CA PHE A 153 -21.03 -0.47 -1.62
C PHE A 153 -20.70 -1.05 -0.24
N THR A 154 -21.12 -0.37 0.83
CA THR A 154 -21.08 -0.89 2.22
C THR A 154 -22.48 -1.24 2.70
N TYR A 155 -22.58 -2.16 3.65
CA TYR A 155 -23.77 -2.24 4.50
C TYR A 155 -23.96 -0.89 5.20
N THR A 156 -25.22 -0.48 5.28
CA THR A 156 -25.60 0.90 5.54
C THR A 156 -26.92 0.91 6.28
N TRP A 157 -26.86 1.27 7.56
CA TRP A 157 -28.06 1.56 8.33
C TRP A 157 -28.26 3.06 8.46
N THR A 158 -29.47 3.54 8.17
CA THR A 158 -29.89 4.93 8.37
C THR A 158 -31.21 5.01 9.15
N PRO A 159 -31.41 6.02 10.02
CA PRO A 159 -32.64 6.19 10.79
C PRO A 159 -33.85 6.68 9.95
N PHE A 160 -33.63 6.94 8.67
CA PHE A 160 -34.64 7.28 7.67
C PHE A 160 -34.53 6.29 6.50
N ASN A 161 -35.66 6.01 5.85
CA ASN A 161 -35.67 5.17 4.65
C ASN A 161 -34.86 5.87 3.53
N ILE A 162 -33.96 5.13 2.88
CA ILE A 162 -33.21 5.55 1.69
C ILE A 162 -33.46 4.64 0.49
N ASP A 163 -34.21 3.54 0.64
CA ASP A 163 -34.49 2.56 -0.42
C ASP A 163 -35.64 3.03 -1.33
N PHE A 164 -35.47 4.20 -1.93
CA PHE A 164 -36.34 4.72 -2.98
C PHE A 164 -35.56 5.57 -3.98
N PHE A 165 -36.06 5.63 -5.21
CA PHE A 165 -35.48 6.45 -6.27
C PHE A 165 -35.86 7.94 -6.07
N PRO A 166 -34.92 8.90 -6.17
CA PRO A 166 -33.50 8.76 -6.52
C PRO A 166 -32.55 8.73 -5.31
N ALA A 167 -33.07 8.64 -4.07
CA ALA A 167 -32.28 8.78 -2.85
C ALA A 167 -31.19 7.69 -2.73
N ARG A 168 -31.53 6.43 -3.02
CA ARG A 168 -30.58 5.30 -3.01
C ARG A 168 -29.44 5.52 -4.01
N GLU A 169 -29.76 5.93 -5.22
CA GLU A 169 -28.79 6.13 -6.31
C GLU A 169 -27.84 7.30 -6.00
N ILE A 170 -28.35 8.39 -5.40
CA ILE A 170 -27.53 9.49 -4.90
C ILE A 170 -26.60 9.01 -3.78
N TYR A 171 -27.11 8.22 -2.82
CA TYR A 171 -26.31 7.69 -1.71
C TYR A 171 -25.20 6.76 -2.20
N MET A 172 -25.51 5.85 -3.14
CA MET A 172 -24.56 4.97 -3.82
C MET A 172 -23.46 5.78 -4.52
N LEU A 173 -23.81 6.83 -5.27
CA LEU A 173 -22.84 7.69 -5.96
C LEU A 173 -21.89 8.39 -4.98
N VAL A 174 -22.38 8.88 -3.83
CA VAL A 174 -21.54 9.49 -2.80
C VAL A 174 -20.62 8.45 -2.14
N GLN A 175 -21.12 7.23 -1.87
CA GLN A 175 -20.27 6.14 -1.38
C GLN A 175 -19.17 5.77 -2.37
N VAL A 176 -19.52 5.56 -3.65
CA VAL A 176 -18.58 5.24 -4.73
C VAL A 176 -17.51 6.31 -4.87
N PHE A 177 -17.90 7.59 -4.87
CA PHE A 177 -16.97 8.71 -4.87
C PHE A 177 -16.05 8.69 -3.64
N GLY A 178 -16.60 8.45 -2.45
CA GLY A 178 -15.82 8.44 -1.21
C GLY A 178 -14.77 7.32 -1.17
N VAL A 179 -15.18 6.11 -1.53
CA VAL A 179 -14.31 4.93 -1.67
C VAL A 179 -13.22 5.18 -2.70
N HIS A 180 -13.60 5.58 -3.92
CA HIS A 180 -12.66 5.86 -5.01
C HIS A 180 -11.64 6.91 -4.58
N HIS A 181 -12.10 8.06 -4.10
CA HIS A 181 -11.24 9.17 -3.69
C HIS A 181 -10.24 8.73 -2.61
N LEU A 182 -10.72 8.09 -1.54
CA LEU A 182 -9.89 7.75 -0.39
C LEU A 182 -8.80 6.73 -0.74
N TYR A 183 -9.16 5.64 -1.44
CA TYR A 183 -8.19 4.62 -1.85
C TYR A 183 -7.26 5.09 -2.97
N MET A 184 -7.73 5.88 -3.94
CA MET A 184 -6.87 6.50 -4.95
C MET A 184 -5.83 7.44 -4.32
N VAL A 185 -6.23 8.23 -3.32
CA VAL A 185 -5.34 9.16 -2.63
C VAL A 185 -4.26 8.41 -1.84
N ALA A 186 -4.63 7.42 -1.01
CA ALA A 186 -3.64 6.61 -0.29
C ALA A 186 -2.74 5.83 -1.26
N GLY A 187 -3.33 5.28 -2.32
CA GLY A 187 -2.67 4.70 -3.49
C GLY A 187 -1.51 5.56 -4.03
N LEU A 188 -1.81 6.81 -4.32
CA LEU A 188 -0.86 7.77 -4.86
C LEU A 188 0.14 8.31 -3.83
N MET A 189 -0.22 8.36 -2.54
CA MET A 189 0.74 8.71 -1.47
C MET A 189 1.86 7.68 -1.34
N ALA A 190 1.54 6.38 -1.37
CA ALA A 190 2.55 5.35 -1.29
C ALA A 190 3.49 5.39 -2.50
N TRP A 191 2.94 5.52 -3.72
CA TRP A 191 3.76 5.68 -4.92
C TRP A 191 4.71 6.88 -4.83
N LEU A 192 4.24 7.99 -4.26
CA LEU A 192 5.02 9.20 -4.05
C LEU A 192 6.20 8.99 -3.07
N VAL A 193 6.04 8.17 -2.03
CA VAL A 193 7.15 7.78 -1.14
C VAL A 193 8.17 6.94 -1.89
N PHE A 194 7.71 5.93 -2.65
CA PHE A 194 8.58 5.07 -3.47
C PHE A 194 9.41 5.89 -4.49
N GLU A 195 8.75 6.76 -5.25
CA GLU A 195 9.38 7.65 -6.24
C GLU A 195 10.40 8.59 -5.59
N THR A 196 10.12 9.11 -4.39
CA THR A 196 11.09 9.88 -3.60
C THR A 196 12.34 9.08 -3.27
N THR A 197 12.18 7.83 -2.78
CA THR A 197 13.32 6.95 -2.50
C THR A 197 14.14 6.69 -3.78
N GLN A 198 13.49 6.57 -4.95
CA GLN A 198 14.21 6.43 -6.22
C GLN A 198 15.00 7.67 -6.61
N HIS A 199 14.46 8.88 -6.41
CA HIS A 199 15.21 10.10 -6.64
C HIS A 199 16.36 10.32 -5.63
N ILE A 200 16.27 9.81 -4.40
CA ILE A 200 17.39 9.77 -3.45
C ILE A 200 18.49 8.82 -3.98
N VAL A 201 18.10 7.61 -4.41
CA VAL A 201 18.97 6.59 -5.02
C VAL A 201 19.76 7.12 -6.24
N VAL A 202 19.10 7.89 -7.13
CA VAL A 202 19.74 8.54 -8.28
C VAL A 202 20.78 9.57 -7.85
N ARG A 203 20.53 10.33 -6.77
CA ARG A 203 21.50 11.31 -6.25
C ARG A 203 22.68 10.64 -5.55
N ILE A 204 22.48 9.53 -4.82
CA ILE A 204 23.58 8.73 -4.25
C ILE A 204 24.49 8.19 -5.36
N ARG A 205 23.90 7.70 -6.48
CA ARG A 205 24.65 7.33 -7.69
C ARG A 205 25.43 8.50 -8.29
N HIS A 206 24.87 9.71 -8.28
CA HIS A 206 25.57 10.91 -8.74
C HIS A 206 26.74 11.30 -7.83
N VAL A 207 26.56 11.28 -6.49
CA VAL A 207 27.65 11.50 -5.53
C VAL A 207 28.81 10.53 -5.75
N LYS A 208 28.53 9.23 -5.98
CA LYS A 208 29.55 8.25 -6.34
C LYS A 208 30.39 8.73 -7.53
N HIS A 209 29.72 9.16 -8.60
CA HIS A 209 30.38 9.60 -9.83
C HIS A 209 31.25 10.85 -9.59
N VAL A 210 30.69 11.89 -8.96
CA VAL A 210 31.40 13.15 -8.68
C VAL A 210 32.62 12.95 -7.76
N ILE A 211 32.56 12.05 -6.76
CA ILE A 211 33.74 11.70 -5.95
C ILE A 211 34.80 10.98 -6.78
N ILE A 212 34.41 10.03 -7.65
CA ILE A 212 35.36 9.30 -8.52
C ILE A 212 36.05 10.27 -9.49
N GLU A 213 35.30 11.19 -10.11
CA GLU A 213 35.86 12.20 -11.02
C GLU A 213 36.78 13.20 -10.30
N ALA A 214 36.43 13.59 -9.07
CA ALA A 214 37.30 14.42 -8.25
C ALA A 214 38.65 13.74 -7.97
N LEU A 215 38.64 12.45 -7.62
CA LEU A 215 39.85 11.67 -7.35
C LEU A 215 40.66 11.34 -8.62
N ALA A 216 40.03 11.33 -9.79
CA ALA A 216 40.69 11.10 -11.07
C ALA A 216 41.39 12.35 -11.64
N GLU A 217 41.09 13.54 -11.11
CA GLU A 217 41.75 14.78 -11.53
C GLU A 217 43.25 14.74 -11.21
N LYS A 218 44.08 15.21 -12.15
CA LYS A 218 45.55 15.11 -12.07
C LYS A 218 46.15 16.18 -11.18
N ASP A 219 45.66 17.41 -11.31
CA ASP A 219 46.13 18.57 -10.53
C ASP A 219 45.72 18.43 -9.04
N PRO A 220 46.68 18.40 -8.10
CA PRO A 220 46.44 18.39 -6.65
C PRO A 220 45.40 19.40 -6.14
N LEU A 221 45.48 20.65 -6.61
CA LEU A 221 44.65 21.75 -6.10
C LEU A 221 43.21 21.59 -6.60
N VAL A 222 43.03 21.35 -7.90
CA VAL A 222 41.72 21.14 -8.52
C VAL A 222 41.07 19.85 -7.99
N ARG A 223 41.84 18.77 -7.82
CA ARG A 223 41.40 17.53 -7.16
C ARG A 223 40.85 17.80 -5.77
N ARG A 224 41.58 18.57 -4.95
CA ARG A 224 41.20 18.88 -3.56
C ARG A 224 39.92 19.70 -3.49
N ASP A 225 39.76 20.72 -4.35
CA ASP A 225 38.56 21.55 -4.37
C ASP A 225 37.34 20.81 -4.93
N ARG A 226 37.48 20.03 -6.01
CA ARG A 226 36.39 19.16 -6.50
C ARG A 226 35.97 18.14 -5.44
N PHE A 227 36.93 17.54 -4.73
CA PHE A 227 36.63 16.60 -3.65
C PHE A 227 35.88 17.29 -2.49
N ARG A 228 36.25 18.53 -2.13
CA ARG A 228 35.52 19.32 -1.14
C ARG A 228 34.05 19.52 -1.53
N VAL A 229 33.79 19.88 -2.79
CA VAL A 229 32.41 20.03 -3.32
C VAL A 229 31.66 18.68 -3.30
N ALA A 230 32.33 17.58 -3.69
CA ALA A 230 31.76 16.24 -3.66
C ALA A 230 31.35 15.79 -2.23
N VAL A 231 32.17 16.11 -1.23
CA VAL A 231 31.88 15.87 0.19
C VAL A 231 30.74 16.76 0.71
N GLN A 232 30.68 18.03 0.30
CA GLN A 232 29.55 18.90 0.61
C GLN A 232 28.23 18.36 0.03
N TYR A 233 28.26 17.86 -1.20
CA TYR A 233 27.10 17.23 -1.83
C TYR A 233 26.66 15.96 -1.06
N HIS A 234 27.61 15.08 -0.72
CA HIS A 234 27.34 13.89 0.11
C HIS A 234 26.71 14.26 1.47
N ASN A 235 27.24 15.28 2.15
CA ASN A 235 26.69 15.77 3.41
C ASN A 235 25.27 16.34 3.25
N SER A 236 24.98 17.01 2.13
CA SER A 236 23.64 17.52 1.85
C SER A 236 22.60 16.41 1.62
N LEU A 237 23.00 15.26 1.08
CA LEU A 237 22.12 14.09 0.95
C LEU A 237 21.75 13.45 2.30
N PHE A 238 22.62 13.51 3.31
CA PHE A 238 22.19 13.15 4.67
C PHE A 238 21.15 14.14 5.22
N GLY A 239 21.26 15.43 4.87
CA GLY A 239 20.19 16.41 5.13
C GLY A 239 18.85 16.01 4.50
N LEU A 240 18.88 15.42 3.30
CA LEU A 240 17.69 14.90 2.62
C LEU A 240 17.09 13.66 3.33
N GLU A 241 17.91 12.78 3.91
CA GLU A 241 17.44 11.66 4.75
C GLU A 241 16.62 12.14 5.95
N TYR A 242 17.10 13.17 6.67
CA TYR A 242 16.35 13.76 7.79
C TYR A 242 15.02 14.39 7.33
N LYS A 243 15.02 15.09 6.19
CA LYS A 243 13.80 15.65 5.59
C LYS A 243 12.80 14.58 5.16
N ALA A 244 13.26 13.48 4.56
CA ALA A 244 12.41 12.36 4.16
C ALA A 244 11.81 11.63 5.37
N ASN A 245 12.59 11.47 6.44
CA ASN A 245 12.08 10.92 7.71
C ASN A 245 11.05 11.87 8.37
N ASP A 246 11.30 13.18 8.44
CA ASP A 246 10.32 14.11 9.00
C ASP A 246 9.02 14.17 8.17
N ALA A 247 9.14 14.08 6.84
CA ALA A 247 8.02 14.06 5.90
C ALA A 247 7.16 12.79 5.97
N PHE A 248 7.78 11.60 6.06
CA PHE A 248 7.09 10.32 5.85
C PHE A 248 7.08 9.37 7.04
N SER A 249 7.87 9.57 8.10
CA SER A 249 7.98 8.58 9.18
C SER A 249 6.65 8.27 9.90
N ILE A 250 5.80 9.28 10.08
CA ILE A 250 4.46 9.12 10.65
C ILE A 250 3.56 8.36 9.66
N PHE A 251 3.53 8.75 8.38
CA PHE A 251 2.79 8.05 7.33
C PHE A 251 3.18 6.57 7.25
N MET A 252 4.48 6.26 7.28
CA MET A 252 5.00 4.89 7.27
C MET A 252 4.61 4.10 8.52
N PHE A 253 4.67 4.70 9.71
CA PHE A 253 4.23 4.07 10.95
C PHE A 253 2.73 3.77 10.93
N THR A 254 1.91 4.77 10.58
CA THR A 254 0.46 4.65 10.42
C THR A 254 0.11 3.57 9.39
N HIS A 255 0.84 3.50 8.27
CA HIS A 255 0.70 2.43 7.29
C HIS A 255 0.91 1.06 7.92
N MET A 256 2.01 0.86 8.65
CA MET A 256 2.32 -0.48 9.15
C MET A 256 1.38 -0.98 10.24
N VAL A 257 1.10 -0.16 11.25
CA VAL A 257 0.22 -0.56 12.36
C VAL A 257 -1.18 -0.86 11.84
N LEU A 258 -1.71 0.00 10.96
CA LEU A 258 -3.10 -0.10 10.53
C LEU A 258 -3.28 -1.13 9.40
N THR A 259 -2.28 -1.32 8.52
CA THR A 259 -2.27 -2.44 7.57
C THR A 259 -2.25 -3.79 8.29
N ALA A 260 -1.53 -3.92 9.41
CA ALA A 260 -1.57 -5.14 10.23
C ALA A 260 -2.95 -5.39 10.86
N ALA A 261 -3.70 -4.33 11.22
CA ALA A 261 -5.07 -4.45 11.71
C ALA A 261 -6.06 -4.86 10.60
N VAL A 262 -5.94 -4.29 9.39
CA VAL A 262 -6.74 -4.70 8.21
C VAL A 262 -6.42 -6.16 7.82
N LEU A 263 -5.14 -6.55 7.88
CA LEU A 263 -4.75 -7.96 7.71
C LEU A 263 -5.43 -8.87 8.74
N GLY A 264 -5.27 -8.58 10.03
CA GLY A 264 -5.80 -9.43 11.10
C GLY A 264 -7.31 -9.59 11.03
N THR A 265 -8.04 -8.50 10.78
CA THR A 265 -9.51 -8.51 10.64
C THR A 265 -9.96 -9.22 9.37
N GLY A 266 -9.33 -8.98 8.22
CA GLY A 266 -9.65 -9.70 6.98
C GLY A 266 -9.35 -11.20 7.04
N ILE A 267 -8.28 -11.61 7.74
CA ILE A 267 -7.99 -13.04 7.94
C ILE A 267 -8.96 -13.67 8.94
N TYR A 268 -9.36 -12.95 10.00
CA TYR A 268 -10.42 -13.42 10.90
C TYR A 268 -11.73 -13.70 10.13
N SER A 269 -12.16 -12.76 9.27
CA SER A 269 -13.33 -12.95 8.40
C SER A 269 -13.19 -14.18 7.49
N LEU A 270 -11.98 -14.43 6.98
CA LEU A 270 -11.69 -15.61 6.15
C LEU A 270 -11.77 -16.92 6.95
N LEU A 271 -11.13 -16.99 8.12
CA LEU A 271 -11.13 -18.19 8.96
C LEU A 271 -12.53 -18.54 9.46
N HIS A 272 -13.30 -17.56 9.92
CA HIS A 272 -14.64 -17.82 10.45
C HIS A 272 -15.60 -18.39 9.39
N SER A 273 -15.40 -18.02 8.12
CA SER A 273 -16.15 -18.63 6.99
C SER A 273 -15.82 -20.11 6.77
N LEU A 274 -14.64 -20.58 7.19
CA LEU A 274 -14.19 -21.97 7.11
C LEU A 274 -14.58 -22.78 8.34
N GLU A 275 -14.65 -22.17 9.53
CA GLU A 275 -15.10 -22.84 10.76
C GLU A 275 -16.58 -23.22 10.70
N LEU A 276 -17.42 -22.33 10.16
CA LEU A 276 -18.85 -22.61 9.93
C LEU A 276 -19.05 -23.86 9.05
N ALA A 277 -18.15 -24.12 8.11
CA ALA A 277 -18.17 -25.30 7.26
C ALA A 277 -18.00 -26.60 8.06
N VAL A 278 -17.07 -26.61 9.02
CA VAL A 278 -16.74 -27.77 9.84
C VAL A 278 -17.83 -28.01 10.89
N ALA A 279 -18.27 -26.96 11.58
CA ALA A 279 -19.32 -27.05 12.61
C ALA A 279 -20.65 -27.58 12.06
N VAL A 280 -21.03 -27.19 10.83
CA VAL A 280 -22.24 -27.72 10.18
C VAL A 280 -22.06 -29.17 9.73
N TYR A 281 -20.83 -29.61 9.44
CA TYR A 281 -20.54 -31.00 9.03
C TYR A 281 -20.59 -31.97 10.22
N GLU A 282 -20.10 -31.54 11.38
CA GLU A 282 -20.05 -32.34 12.61
C GLU A 282 -21.39 -32.39 13.38
N ALA A 283 -22.34 -31.51 13.05
CA ALA A 283 -23.70 -31.58 13.56
C ALA A 283 -24.37 -32.94 13.22
N PRO A 284 -25.32 -33.45 14.04
CA PRO A 284 -26.03 -34.69 13.76
C PRO A 284 -27.12 -34.52 12.67
N TRP A 285 -26.80 -33.84 11.57
CA TRP A 285 -27.77 -33.37 10.57
C TRP A 285 -28.54 -34.51 9.88
N TYR A 286 -27.91 -35.67 9.76
CA TYR A 286 -28.51 -36.93 9.30
C TYR A 286 -29.66 -37.46 10.17
N THR A 287 -29.94 -36.84 11.33
CA THR A 287 -31.08 -37.17 12.22
C THR A 287 -32.29 -36.26 12.04
N TYR A 288 -32.18 -35.18 11.26
CA TYR A 288 -33.27 -34.22 11.06
C TYR A 288 -34.17 -34.58 9.87
N GLU A 289 -35.25 -33.83 9.69
CA GLU A 289 -36.18 -33.98 8.57
C GLU A 289 -35.49 -33.74 7.21
N VAL A 290 -36.01 -34.38 6.15
CA VAL A 290 -35.36 -34.42 4.82
C VAL A 290 -35.13 -33.03 4.23
N ASP A 291 -36.05 -32.09 4.46
CA ASP A 291 -35.91 -30.71 4.01
C ASP A 291 -34.73 -30.01 4.71
N LEU A 292 -34.55 -30.23 6.02
CA LEU A 292 -33.41 -29.71 6.77
C LEU A 292 -32.10 -30.41 6.40
N GLN A 293 -32.14 -31.68 6.02
CA GLN A 293 -30.97 -32.38 5.46
C GLN A 293 -30.56 -31.78 4.10
N MET A 294 -31.53 -31.43 3.25
CA MET A 294 -31.28 -30.74 1.98
C MET A 294 -30.69 -29.36 2.21
N ASP A 295 -31.21 -28.58 3.15
CA ASP A 295 -30.66 -27.26 3.52
C ASP A 295 -29.26 -27.38 4.11
N VAL A 296 -29.00 -28.35 4.99
CA VAL A 296 -27.64 -28.63 5.49
C VAL A 296 -26.73 -29.09 4.37
N MET A 297 -27.18 -29.91 3.41
CA MET A 297 -26.39 -30.23 2.22
C MET A 297 -26.15 -29.01 1.33
N PHE A 298 -27.05 -28.03 1.26
CA PHE A 298 -26.82 -26.76 0.56
C PHE A 298 -25.80 -25.87 1.29
N VAL A 299 -25.88 -25.77 2.62
CA VAL A 299 -24.90 -25.06 3.46
C VAL A 299 -23.54 -25.75 3.34
N LEU A 300 -23.47 -27.07 3.57
CA LEU A 300 -22.27 -27.88 3.37
C LEU A 300 -21.73 -27.78 1.95
N LYS A 301 -22.55 -27.68 0.92
CA LYS A 301 -22.07 -27.51 -0.45
C LYS A 301 -21.47 -26.12 -0.70
N LYS A 302 -22.04 -25.06 -0.10
CA LYS A 302 -21.44 -23.71 -0.07
C LYS A 302 -20.16 -23.64 0.79
N CYS A 303 -20.05 -24.52 1.77
CA CYS A 303 -18.95 -24.61 2.72
C CYS A 303 -17.81 -25.58 2.29
N GLN A 304 -18.13 -26.59 1.48
CA GLN A 304 -17.18 -27.53 0.84
C GLN A 304 -16.49 -26.89 -0.37
N THR A 305 -17.11 -25.90 -1.01
CA THR A 305 -16.35 -24.77 -1.53
C THR A 305 -15.72 -24.03 -0.36
N SER A 306 -14.61 -24.56 0.15
CA SER A 306 -13.67 -23.79 0.94
C SER A 306 -13.42 -22.45 0.23
N LEU A 307 -13.30 -21.36 0.98
CA LEU A 307 -12.93 -20.04 0.47
C LEU A 307 -11.43 -20.01 0.07
N GLN A 308 -11.06 -20.94 -0.80
CA GLN A 308 -9.81 -20.98 -1.53
C GLN A 308 -9.84 -19.85 -2.53
N LEU A 309 -8.92 -18.91 -2.35
CA LEU A 309 -8.57 -17.93 -3.38
C LEU A 309 -8.24 -18.67 -4.69
N ARG A 310 -9.19 -18.74 -5.61
CA ARG A 310 -8.98 -19.22 -6.98
C ARG A 310 -8.89 -18.03 -7.92
N ALA A 311 -7.75 -17.85 -8.56
CA ALA A 311 -7.53 -16.74 -9.50
C ALA A 311 -8.01 -17.15 -10.90
N ALA A 312 -9.33 -17.09 -11.12
CA ALA A 312 -9.96 -17.51 -12.38
C ALA A 312 -9.51 -18.93 -12.82
N SER A 313 -9.17 -19.13 -14.09
CA SER A 313 -8.81 -20.43 -14.70
C SER A 313 -7.46 -21.01 -14.23
N PHE A 314 -6.80 -20.42 -13.23
CA PHE A 314 -5.44 -20.82 -12.80
C PHE A 314 -5.37 -21.69 -11.53
N GLY A 315 -6.50 -22.07 -10.95
CA GLY A 315 -6.55 -23.03 -9.84
C GLY A 315 -6.41 -22.42 -8.43
N VAL A 316 -6.02 -23.27 -7.47
CA VAL A 316 -6.08 -23.03 -6.01
C VAL A 316 -4.86 -22.26 -5.49
N MET A 317 -5.06 -21.20 -4.71
CA MET A 317 -3.99 -20.62 -3.88
C MET A 317 -3.55 -21.60 -2.78
N ASP A 318 -2.56 -22.42 -3.08
CA ASP A 318 -1.77 -23.17 -2.12
C ASP A 318 -0.41 -22.48 -1.88
N ARG A 319 0.52 -23.16 -1.19
CA ARG A 319 1.89 -22.66 -1.00
C ARG A 319 2.62 -22.42 -2.33
N ALA A 320 2.39 -23.25 -3.35
CA ALA A 320 3.05 -23.14 -4.65
C ALA A 320 2.50 -21.97 -5.48
N MET A 321 1.20 -21.66 -5.39
CA MET A 321 0.59 -20.51 -6.05
C MET A 321 0.77 -19.20 -5.26
N PHE A 322 0.93 -19.23 -3.93
CA PHE A 322 1.41 -18.06 -3.17
C PHE A 322 2.87 -17.74 -3.51
N LEU A 323 3.76 -18.75 -3.59
CA LEU A 323 5.07 -18.57 -4.20
C LEU A 323 4.94 -18.15 -5.67
N GLY A 324 3.97 -18.69 -6.40
CA GLY A 324 3.69 -18.39 -7.81
C GLY A 324 3.30 -16.94 -8.05
N PHE A 325 2.55 -16.30 -7.14
CA PHE A 325 2.19 -14.88 -7.19
C PHE A 325 3.28 -13.97 -6.62
N MET A 326 4.07 -14.43 -5.65
CA MET A 326 5.32 -13.75 -5.25
C MET A 326 6.33 -13.75 -6.41
N ILE A 327 6.43 -14.88 -7.13
CA ILE A 327 7.19 -15.04 -8.37
C ILE A 327 6.52 -14.23 -9.47
N LEU A 328 5.18 -14.17 -9.63
CA LEU A 328 4.52 -13.39 -10.68
C LEU A 328 4.63 -11.88 -10.43
N GLY A 329 4.62 -11.42 -9.19
CA GLY A 329 4.92 -10.03 -8.83
C GLY A 329 6.39 -9.68 -9.07
N ALA A 330 7.30 -10.57 -8.68
CA ALA A 330 8.72 -10.46 -9.03
C ALA A 330 8.95 -10.55 -10.54
N VAL A 331 8.16 -11.35 -11.27
CA VAL A 331 8.23 -11.58 -12.72
C VAL A 331 7.57 -10.44 -13.46
N ILE A 332 6.50 -9.79 -12.99
CA ILE A 332 6.01 -8.53 -13.58
C ILE A 332 7.04 -7.40 -13.34
N GLY A 333 7.70 -7.40 -12.18
CA GLY A 333 8.91 -6.59 -11.94
C GLY A 333 10.12 -6.97 -12.82
N SER A 334 10.16 -8.18 -13.39
CA SER A 334 11.28 -8.71 -14.19
C SER A 334 10.96 -8.93 -15.68
N THR A 335 9.70 -8.84 -16.13
CA THR A 335 9.24 -8.94 -17.53
C THR A 335 9.01 -7.57 -18.15
N ALA A 336 9.02 -6.53 -17.32
CA ALA A 336 9.62 -5.25 -17.70
C ALA A 336 11.11 -5.38 -18.15
N PHE A 337 11.75 -6.55 -17.94
CA PHE A 337 13.18 -6.77 -18.15
C PHE A 337 13.61 -7.98 -19.01
N ARG A 338 12.70 -8.87 -19.46
CA ARG A 338 12.93 -9.91 -20.52
C ARG A 338 11.62 -10.60 -20.89
N GLY A 339 11.48 -11.04 -22.14
CA GLY A 339 10.32 -11.81 -22.61
C GLY A 339 10.73 -13.14 -23.24
N GLN A 340 9.85 -14.15 -23.14
CA GLN A 340 9.54 -15.15 -24.16
C GLN A 340 8.33 -16.02 -23.71
N GLU A 341 7.38 -16.19 -24.63
CA GLU A 341 6.40 -17.30 -24.81
C GLU A 341 5.39 -17.71 -23.69
N CYS A 342 4.19 -18.13 -24.14
CA CYS A 342 3.01 -18.55 -23.36
C CYS A 342 2.17 -19.56 -24.17
N GLU A 343 1.46 -20.48 -23.51
CA GLU A 343 0.26 -21.20 -24.03
C GLU A 343 -0.54 -21.79 -22.84
N GLN A 344 -1.82 -21.41 -22.62
CA GLN A 344 -3.12 -22.08 -22.97
C GLN A 344 -3.53 -23.24 -22.01
N LEU A 345 -4.81 -23.51 -21.61
CA LEU A 345 -6.18 -22.98 -21.86
C LEU A 345 -7.23 -23.52 -20.80
N ASN A 346 -8.32 -22.77 -20.52
CA ASN A 346 -9.70 -23.10 -19.99
C ASN A 346 -9.90 -24.08 -18.76
N GLU A 347 -10.98 -24.10 -17.95
CA GLU A 347 -12.41 -23.65 -18.05
C GLU A 347 -12.99 -23.23 -16.63
N GLU A 348 -14.31 -23.05 -16.43
CA GLU A 348 -14.98 -22.29 -15.32
C GLU A 348 -15.12 -22.96 -13.89
N ARG A 349 -15.82 -22.47 -12.81
CA ARG A 349 -16.76 -21.33 -12.54
C ARG A 349 -16.90 -20.91 -11.02
N HIS A 350 -17.10 -19.60 -10.77
CA HIS A 350 -17.72 -18.82 -9.64
C HIS A 350 -17.52 -18.99 -8.09
N THR A 351 -17.74 -17.84 -7.40
CA THR A 351 -17.77 -17.49 -5.93
C THR A 351 -16.44 -17.59 -5.15
N ASP A 352 -16.04 -16.68 -4.22
CA ASP A 352 -16.77 -15.62 -3.48
C ASP A 352 -15.96 -14.30 -3.19
N GLU A 353 -16.66 -13.23 -2.79
CA GLU A 353 -16.19 -11.83 -2.94
C GLU A 353 -15.32 -11.21 -1.83
N VAL A 354 -15.25 -11.76 -0.61
CA VAL A 354 -14.52 -11.15 0.53
C VAL A 354 -13.01 -11.05 0.22
N CYS A 355 -12.49 -11.99 -0.55
CA CYS A 355 -11.12 -12.00 -1.05
C CYS A 355 -10.80 -10.92 -2.09
N GLY A 356 -11.81 -10.33 -2.74
CA GLY A 356 -11.63 -9.29 -3.75
C GLY A 356 -10.96 -8.05 -3.18
N LEU A 357 -11.43 -7.55 -2.04
CA LEU A 357 -10.81 -6.38 -1.40
C LEU A 357 -9.40 -6.69 -0.89
N PHE A 358 -9.22 -7.90 -0.34
CA PHE A 358 -8.01 -8.34 0.35
C PHE A 358 -6.85 -8.70 -0.60
N ALA A 359 -7.10 -9.38 -1.72
CA ALA A 359 -6.04 -9.77 -2.66
C ALA A 359 -5.65 -8.60 -3.58
N TYR A 360 -6.63 -7.87 -4.11
CA TYR A 360 -6.40 -6.94 -5.21
C TYR A 360 -5.84 -5.60 -4.75
N THR A 361 -6.30 -5.03 -3.63
CA THR A 361 -5.73 -3.76 -3.11
C THR A 361 -4.39 -3.95 -2.40
N TRP A 362 -4.19 -5.11 -1.76
CA TRP A 362 -3.12 -5.30 -0.77
C TRP A 362 -1.78 -5.78 -1.36
N MET A 363 -1.83 -6.73 -2.31
CA MET A 363 -0.63 -7.26 -2.96
C MET A 363 0.15 -6.20 -3.76
N PRO A 364 -0.46 -5.40 -4.66
CA PRO A 364 0.29 -4.42 -5.45
C PRO A 364 0.89 -3.31 -4.58
N PHE A 365 0.21 -2.98 -3.48
CA PHE A 365 0.60 -1.93 -2.54
C PHE A 365 1.80 -2.36 -1.67
N ASN A 366 1.92 -3.65 -1.31
CA ASN A 366 3.05 -4.14 -0.53
C ASN A 366 4.19 -4.71 -1.40
N ILE A 367 3.91 -5.40 -2.51
CA ILE A 367 4.94 -6.00 -3.39
C ILE A 367 5.83 -4.93 -4.03
N ASN A 368 5.27 -3.77 -4.41
CA ASN A 368 6.07 -2.65 -4.93
C ASN A 368 6.86 -1.91 -3.83
N PHE A 369 6.38 -1.94 -2.58
CA PHE A 369 6.89 -1.09 -1.50
C PHE A 369 8.02 -1.76 -0.70
N PHE A 370 7.89 -3.06 -0.41
CA PHE A 370 8.65 -3.67 0.68
C PHE A 370 9.93 -4.43 0.31
N PRO A 371 9.93 -5.42 -0.61
CA PRO A 371 11.07 -6.34 -0.69
C PRO A 371 12.31 -5.77 -1.39
N ALA A 372 12.14 -4.97 -2.46
CA ALA A 372 13.23 -4.79 -3.44
C ALA A 372 14.05 -3.49 -3.29
N LYS A 373 13.43 -2.36 -2.90
CA LYS A 373 14.03 -1.03 -3.11
C LYS A 373 14.37 -0.22 -1.86
N GLN A 374 13.80 -0.54 -0.70
CA GLN A 374 14.23 0.09 0.56
C GLN A 374 15.54 -0.54 1.08
N ILE A 375 15.70 -1.85 0.86
CA ILE A 375 16.99 -2.55 0.90
C ILE A 375 18.02 -1.83 0.01
N PHE A 376 17.63 -1.37 -1.19
CA PHE A 376 18.55 -0.73 -2.13
C PHE A 376 19.15 0.58 -1.59
N THR A 377 18.44 1.37 -0.78
CA THR A 377 19.03 2.55 -0.10
C THR A 377 20.10 2.18 0.93
N VAL A 378 19.89 1.10 1.70
CA VAL A 378 20.86 0.59 2.68
C VAL A 378 22.08 0.01 1.96
N VAL A 379 21.83 -0.87 0.99
CA VAL A 379 22.85 -1.51 0.15
C VAL A 379 23.61 -0.48 -0.69
N GLN A 380 23.00 0.63 -1.11
CA GLN A 380 23.72 1.68 -1.84
C GLN A 380 24.75 2.42 -0.98
N GLY A 381 24.58 2.54 0.34
CA GLY A 381 25.61 3.09 1.23
C GLY A 381 26.85 2.21 1.27
N GLU A 382 26.66 0.90 1.39
CA GLU A 382 27.74 -0.10 1.35
C GLU A 382 28.38 -0.22 -0.04
N LEU A 383 27.59 -0.23 -1.11
CA LEU A 383 28.08 -0.23 -2.49
C LEU A 383 28.84 1.06 -2.82
N LEU A 384 28.43 2.21 -2.27
CA LEU A 384 29.19 3.46 -2.37
C LEU A 384 30.55 3.30 -1.69
N ALA A 385 30.60 2.88 -0.42
CA ALA A 385 31.84 2.65 0.31
C ALA A 385 32.79 1.69 -0.44
N LYS A 386 32.26 0.56 -0.93
CA LYS A 386 33.02 -0.43 -1.72
C LYS A 386 33.53 0.13 -3.05
N SER A 387 32.68 0.89 -3.77
CA SER A 387 33.05 1.51 -5.04
C SER A 387 34.13 2.58 -4.86
N LEU A 388 34.03 3.37 -3.79
CA LEU A 388 35.04 4.36 -3.44
C LEU A 388 36.36 3.67 -3.10
N PHE A 389 36.36 2.65 -2.24
CA PHE A 389 37.58 1.92 -1.85
C PHE A 389 38.36 1.33 -3.03
N GLN A 390 37.68 1.02 -4.15
CA GLN A 390 38.27 0.52 -5.40
C GLN A 390 38.89 1.61 -6.30
N THR A 391 38.79 2.89 -5.95
CA THR A 391 39.42 4.00 -6.71
C THR A 391 40.93 4.08 -6.44
N ASN A 392 41.65 4.88 -7.23
CA ASN A 392 43.09 5.09 -7.08
C ASN A 392 43.47 6.05 -5.94
N TRP A 393 42.77 5.99 -4.80
CA TRP A 393 42.95 6.89 -3.66
C TRP A 393 44.32 6.72 -2.97
N VAL A 394 44.97 5.58 -3.14
CA VAL A 394 46.32 5.27 -2.60
C VAL A 394 47.39 6.25 -3.13
N ASN A 395 47.23 6.75 -4.35
CA ASN A 395 48.14 7.70 -5.00
C ASN A 395 47.78 9.19 -4.76
N CYS A 396 46.79 9.48 -3.92
CA CYS A 396 46.43 10.85 -3.52
C CYS A 396 47.39 11.41 -2.44
N GLU A 397 47.21 12.68 -2.08
CA GLU A 397 47.89 13.33 -0.96
C GLU A 397 47.50 12.71 0.39
N GLU A 398 48.42 12.67 1.36
CA GLU A 398 48.16 12.11 2.70
C GLU A 398 46.95 12.75 3.41
N ASP A 399 46.75 14.07 3.28
CA ASP A 399 45.59 14.74 3.87
C ASP A 399 44.29 14.43 3.13
N LEU A 400 44.36 14.19 1.81
CA LEU A 400 43.21 13.75 1.03
C LEU A 400 42.84 12.29 1.37
N LYS A 401 43.83 11.41 1.60
CA LYS A 401 43.60 10.03 2.07
C LYS A 401 42.85 10.00 3.41
N LYS A 402 43.23 10.83 4.38
CA LYS A 402 42.55 10.93 5.69
C LYS A 402 41.08 11.29 5.51
N ASP A 403 40.78 12.37 4.77
CA ASP A 403 39.40 12.81 4.53
C ASP A 403 38.59 11.78 3.74
N PHE A 404 39.23 11.10 2.77
CA PHE A 404 38.63 10.02 2.02
C PHE A 404 38.26 8.82 2.90
N LEU A 405 39.12 8.45 3.85
CA LEU A 405 38.80 7.43 4.86
C LEU A 405 37.63 7.87 5.75
N PHE A 406 37.52 9.15 6.12
CA PHE A 406 36.33 9.67 6.82
C PHE A 406 35.05 9.54 5.97
N VAL A 407 35.11 9.79 4.66
CA VAL A 407 33.96 9.56 3.76
C VAL A 407 33.56 8.10 3.73
N ILE A 408 34.51 7.16 3.59
CA ILE A 408 34.23 5.72 3.63
C ILE A 408 33.61 5.31 4.98
N MET A 409 34.19 5.73 6.10
CA MET A 409 33.63 5.47 7.45
C MET A 409 32.22 6.06 7.60
N ARG A 410 31.93 7.21 6.98
CA ARG A 410 30.58 7.79 7.00
C ARG A 410 29.59 7.02 6.13
N CYS A 411 30.02 6.47 4.99
CA CYS A 411 29.21 5.64 4.10
C CYS A 411 28.80 4.30 4.74
N GLN A 412 29.56 3.79 5.70
CA GLN A 412 29.21 2.58 6.49
C GLN A 412 27.97 2.78 7.39
N ARG A 413 27.48 4.01 7.56
CA ARG A 413 26.19 4.28 8.21
C ARG A 413 25.13 4.50 7.13
N PRO A 414 24.33 3.49 6.78
CA PRO A 414 23.36 3.57 5.69
C PRO A 414 22.27 4.60 6.00
N SER A 415 21.78 5.27 4.96
CA SER A 415 20.60 6.13 5.06
C SER A 415 19.33 5.28 5.15
N VAL A 416 18.52 5.52 6.18
CA VAL A 416 17.36 4.69 6.51
C VAL A 416 16.08 5.52 6.62
N LEU A 417 14.99 5.02 6.05
CA LEU A 417 13.65 5.52 6.35
C LEU A 417 13.09 4.77 7.57
N LYS A 418 12.49 5.48 8.51
CA LYS A 418 12.00 4.94 9.79
C LYS A 418 10.47 5.01 9.88
N ALA A 419 9.85 4.01 10.47
CA ALA A 419 8.47 4.09 10.95
C ALA A 419 8.46 4.76 12.33
N ALA A 420 8.48 6.09 12.36
CA ALA A 420 8.59 6.90 13.56
C ALA A 420 9.71 6.41 14.51
N SER A 421 9.39 6.10 15.76
CA SER A 421 10.29 5.49 16.75
C SER A 421 10.32 3.95 16.72
N PHE A 422 9.48 3.31 15.91
CA PHE A 422 9.21 1.87 15.96
C PHE A 422 10.31 1.02 15.29
N GLY A 423 11.03 1.57 14.32
CA GLY A 423 12.15 0.89 13.68
C GLY A 423 12.49 1.42 12.29
N VAL A 424 13.45 0.75 11.65
CA VAL A 424 13.77 0.96 10.23
C VAL A 424 12.73 0.25 9.37
N MET A 425 12.37 0.86 8.25
CA MET A 425 11.55 0.24 7.22
C MET A 425 12.42 -0.66 6.34
N ASP A 426 12.51 -1.93 6.70
CA ASP A 426 13.29 -2.94 5.99
C ASP A 426 12.52 -4.27 5.80
N LEU A 427 13.16 -5.21 5.10
CA LEU A 427 12.60 -6.54 4.86
C LEU A 427 12.43 -7.36 6.17
N PRO A 428 13.35 -7.34 7.15
CA PRO A 428 13.10 -7.89 8.49
C PRO A 428 11.82 -7.38 9.15
N MET A 429 11.54 -6.07 9.13
CA MET A 429 10.29 -5.49 9.66
C MET A 429 9.06 -6.03 8.92
N PHE A 430 9.10 -6.10 7.58
CA PHE A 430 8.03 -6.68 6.76
C PHE A 430 7.76 -8.14 7.09
N LEU A 431 8.82 -8.96 7.14
CA LEU A 431 8.75 -10.36 7.51
C LEU A 431 8.27 -10.53 8.96
N GLY A 432 8.58 -9.58 9.85
CA GLY A 432 8.03 -9.48 11.20
C GLY A 432 6.50 -9.33 11.18
N VAL A 433 5.98 -8.35 10.43
CA VAL A 433 4.53 -8.13 10.27
C VAL A 433 3.85 -9.38 9.69
N LEU A 434 4.39 -9.96 8.62
CA LEU A 434 3.87 -11.20 8.03
C LEU A 434 3.87 -12.37 9.01
N LYS A 435 4.95 -12.56 9.79
CA LYS A 435 5.04 -13.61 10.82
C LYS A 435 4.04 -13.41 11.94
N VAL A 436 3.88 -12.18 12.44
CA VAL A 436 2.88 -11.86 13.49
C VAL A 436 1.48 -12.12 12.98
N SER A 437 1.15 -11.68 11.76
CA SER A 437 -0.12 -12.01 11.11
C SER A 437 -0.31 -13.53 11.03
N TYR A 438 0.65 -14.28 10.48
CA TYR A 438 0.60 -15.75 10.34
C TYR A 438 0.45 -16.49 11.68
N SER A 439 1.17 -16.07 12.71
CA SER A 439 1.05 -16.64 14.06
C SER A 439 -0.34 -16.39 14.65
N TYR A 440 -0.97 -15.25 14.36
CA TYR A 440 -2.34 -14.96 14.77
C TYR A 440 -3.36 -15.84 14.02
N ILE A 441 -3.17 -16.10 12.71
CA ILE A 441 -3.96 -17.10 11.95
C ILE A 441 -3.89 -18.46 12.66
N THR A 442 -2.67 -18.92 12.94
CA THR A 442 -2.40 -20.24 13.52
C THR A 442 -2.97 -20.37 14.93
N LEU A 443 -2.91 -19.29 15.73
CA LEU A 443 -3.45 -19.29 17.09
C LEU A 443 -4.98 -19.36 17.10
N MET A 444 -5.67 -18.60 16.25
CA MET A 444 -7.14 -18.65 16.20
C MET A 444 -7.64 -19.97 15.62
N SER A 445 -7.01 -20.46 14.55
CA SER A 445 -7.32 -21.77 13.93
C SER A 445 -7.06 -22.99 14.84
N ASN A 446 -6.44 -22.80 16.02
CA ASN A 446 -6.16 -23.86 17.00
C ASN A 446 -6.92 -23.70 18.32
N ASN A 447 -7.62 -22.57 18.53
CA ASN A 447 -8.36 -22.25 19.76
C ASN A 447 -9.89 -22.31 19.57
N ASN A 448 -10.33 -22.46 18.32
CA ASN A 448 -11.68 -22.81 17.91
C ASN A 448 -11.69 -24.29 17.48
#